data_AF-A0A9R0SVQ5-F1
#
_entry.id   AF-A0A9R0SVQ5-F1
#
_cell.length_a   1.000
_cell.length_b   1.000
_cell.length_c   1.000
_cell.angle_alpha   90.00
_cell.angle_beta   90.00
_cell.angle_gamma   90.00
#
_symmetry.space_group_name_H-M   'P 1'
#
loop_
_entity.id
_entity.type
_entity.pdbx_description
1 polymer ?
#
loop_
_entity_poly.entity_id
_entity_poly.type
_entity_poly.pdbx_seq_one_letter_code
_entity_poly.pdbx_strand_id
1 'polypeptide(L)'
;MLDFQALRQRMMSEYKDTVERRYYTLTGEVPEDEVIERIISEGRGEEIMSAAVAEHGKGAVLAALNEIQDRHDAAGEVERSLLELHQVFLDMAVVVQSQGEKIDDIENHVINARDYVHSGNKELGKAREHQRGSRKCLCISIILLLLLILIIIIPITTSLKRS
;
A
#
# COMPACT_ATOMS: atom_id res chain seq x y z
N MET A 1 15.33 -0.86 -4.73
CA MET A 1 16.41 -1.88 -4.82
C MET A 1 17.73 -1.27 -5.27
N LEU A 2 17.77 -0.51 -6.37
CA LEU A 2 19.01 0.13 -6.84
C LEU A 2 19.65 1.04 -5.78
N ASP A 3 18.87 1.88 -5.11
CA ASP A 3 19.39 2.77 -4.05
C ASP A 3 19.92 2.02 -2.83
N PHE A 4 19.32 0.88 -2.51
CA PHE A 4 19.71 0.02 -1.39
C PHE A 4 21.04 -0.69 -1.68
N GLN A 5 21.17 -1.28 -2.87
CA GLN A 5 22.42 -1.90 -3.31
C GLN A 5 23.53 -0.85 -3.41
N ALA A 6 23.22 0.35 -3.90
CA ALA A 6 24.15 1.46 -3.95
C ALA A 6 24.62 1.92 -2.56
N LEU A 7 23.70 2.02 -1.58
CA LEU A 7 24.06 2.39 -0.21
C LEU A 7 24.96 1.33 0.45
N ARG A 8 24.63 0.04 0.31
CA ARG A 8 25.45 -1.06 0.83
C ARG A 8 26.84 -1.05 0.21
N GLN A 9 26.92 -0.86 -1.11
CA GLN A 9 28.19 -0.80 -1.82
C GLN A 9 29.04 0.40 -1.39
N ARG A 10 28.42 1.56 -1.15
CA ARG A 10 29.11 2.74 -0.61
C ARG A 10 29.66 2.49 0.79
N MET A 11 28.86 1.95 1.70
CA MET A 11 29.28 1.63 3.07
C MET A 11 30.46 0.65 3.09
N MET A 12 30.40 -0.41 2.29
CA MET A 12 31.48 -1.39 2.19
C MET A 12 32.75 -0.78 1.59
N SER A 13 32.62 0.11 0.61
CA SER A 13 33.76 0.85 0.05
C SER A 13 34.42 1.73 1.11
N GLU A 14 33.65 2.53 1.86
CA GLU A 14 34.19 3.41 2.91
C GLU A 14 34.87 2.62 4.03
N TYR A 15 34.33 1.44 4.35
CA TYR A 15 34.94 0.54 5.32
C TYR A 15 36.27 -0.03 4.80
N LYS A 16 36.31 -0.49 3.54
CA LYS A 16 37.53 -0.97 2.87
C LYS A 16 38.64 0.10 2.91
N ASP A 17 38.31 1.33 2.52
CA ASP A 17 39.26 2.45 2.48
C ASP A 17 39.84 2.75 3.88
N THR A 18 39.02 2.62 4.92
CA THR A 18 39.45 2.86 6.30
C THR A 18 40.45 1.80 6.76
N VAL A 19 40.16 0.52 6.48
CA VAL A 19 41.03 -0.61 6.81
C VAL A 19 42.37 -0.48 6.08
N GLU A 20 42.34 -0.19 4.77
CA GLU A 20 43.53 -0.05 3.94
C GLU A 20 44.46 1.06 4.46
N ARG A 21 43.90 2.25 4.77
CA ARG A 21 44.67 3.37 5.29
C ARG A 21 45.32 3.06 6.65
N ARG A 22 44.60 2.38 7.54
CA ARG A 22 45.10 2.01 8.87
C ARG A 22 46.17 0.93 8.77
N TYR A 23 45.99 -0.03 7.86
CA TYR A 23 47.00 -1.03 7.56
C TYR A 23 48.30 -0.40 7.11
N TYR A 24 48.25 0.43 6.06
CA TYR A 24 49.44 1.09 5.52
C TYR A 24 50.17 1.95 6.56
N THR A 25 49.42 2.66 7.41
CA THR A 25 50.01 3.51 8.46
C THR A 25 50.79 2.70 9.52
N LEU A 26 50.40 1.44 9.75
CA LEU A 26 50.96 0.61 10.81
C LEU A 26 52.04 -0.35 10.31
N THR A 27 51.89 -0.90 9.11
CA THR A 27 52.80 -1.90 8.54
C THR A 27 53.76 -1.30 7.50
N GLY A 28 53.46 -0.11 6.96
CA GLY A 28 54.22 0.49 5.86
C GLY A 28 53.99 -0.18 4.50
N GLU A 29 53.20 -1.25 4.44
CA GLU A 29 52.93 -2.03 3.23
C GLU A 29 51.48 -1.85 2.77
N VAL A 30 51.26 -1.93 1.46
CA VAL A 30 49.89 -1.94 0.91
C VAL A 30 49.31 -3.33 1.12
N PRO A 31 48.15 -3.47 1.79
CA PRO A 31 47.57 -4.78 2.02
C PRO A 31 47.08 -5.41 0.71
N GLU A 32 47.28 -6.72 0.56
CA GLU A 32 46.64 -7.49 -0.51
C GLU A 32 45.11 -7.54 -0.29
N ASP A 33 44.34 -7.63 -1.39
CA ASP A 33 42.88 -7.66 -1.32
C ASP A 33 42.36 -8.81 -0.42
N GLU A 34 43.02 -9.97 -0.41
CA GLU A 34 42.68 -11.10 0.47
C GLU A 34 42.86 -10.76 1.96
N VAL A 35 43.84 -9.92 2.31
CA VAL A 35 44.10 -9.49 3.69
C VAL A 35 43.01 -8.53 4.14
N ILE A 36 42.63 -7.59 3.27
CA ILE A 36 41.54 -6.67 3.55
C ILE A 36 40.23 -7.43 3.72
N GLU A 37 39.93 -8.37 2.82
CA GLU A 37 38.70 -9.17 2.89
C GLU A 37 38.63 -9.98 4.18
N ARG A 38 39.75 -10.58 4.63
CA ARG A 38 39.83 -11.28 5.92
C ARG A 38 39.52 -10.39 7.11
N ILE A 39 40.07 -9.18 7.13
CA ILE A 39 39.80 -8.21 8.21
C ILE A 39 38.33 -7.82 8.21
N ILE A 40 37.74 -7.64 7.02
CA ILE A 40 36.33 -7.27 6.86
C ILE A 40 35.39 -8.43 7.20
N SER A 41 35.73 -9.67 6.86
CA SER A 41 34.84 -10.83 7.02
C SER A 41 34.97 -11.50 8.38
N GLU A 42 36.17 -11.56 8.94
CA GLU A 42 36.45 -12.26 10.19
C GLU A 42 36.56 -11.30 11.39
N GLY A 43 36.79 -10.01 11.15
CA GLY A 43 37.05 -9.03 12.21
C GLY A 43 38.39 -9.26 12.93
N ARG A 44 39.25 -10.17 12.45
CA ARG A 44 40.50 -10.59 13.13
C ARG A 44 41.72 -9.79 12.67
N GLY A 45 41.62 -8.46 12.73
CA GLY A 45 42.73 -7.56 12.38
C GLY A 45 43.95 -7.69 13.30
N GLU A 46 43.77 -8.17 14.52
CA GLU A 46 44.82 -8.28 15.56
C GLU A 46 45.97 -9.21 15.15
N GLU A 47 45.65 -10.38 14.60
CA GLU A 47 46.65 -11.38 14.19
C GLU A 47 47.53 -10.82 13.06
N ILE A 48 46.91 -10.07 12.15
CA ILE A 48 47.53 -9.55 10.93
C ILE A 48 48.39 -8.31 11.23
N MET A 49 47.96 -7.45 12.15
CA MET A 49 48.70 -6.24 12.56
C MET A 49 49.66 -6.47 13.73
N SER A 50 49.82 -7.71 14.21
CA SER A 50 50.72 -8.05 15.32
C SER A 50 52.19 -7.69 15.04
N ALA A 51 52.61 -7.72 13.76
CA ALA A 51 53.95 -7.30 13.33
C ALA A 51 54.20 -5.79 13.52
N ALA A 52 53.17 -4.95 13.38
CA ALA A 52 53.27 -3.51 13.54
C ALA A 52 53.50 -3.06 15.00
N VAL A 53 53.24 -3.95 15.97
CA VAL A 53 53.42 -3.67 17.41
C VAL A 53 54.88 -3.38 17.75
N ALA A 54 55.81 -4.01 17.03
CA ALA A 54 57.24 -3.81 17.22
C ALA A 54 57.70 -2.42 16.76
N GLU A 55 57.04 -1.84 15.75
CA GLU A 55 57.45 -0.60 15.10
C GLU A 55 56.73 0.64 15.67
N HIS A 56 55.41 0.55 15.86
CA HIS A 56 54.57 1.68 16.29
C HIS A 56 54.18 1.64 17.78
N GLY A 57 54.56 0.57 18.47
CA GLY A 57 54.22 0.34 19.86
C GLY A 57 52.79 -0.16 20.06
N LYS A 58 52.60 -0.96 21.11
CA LYS A 58 51.34 -1.67 21.40
C LYS A 58 50.13 -0.74 21.51
N GLY A 59 50.29 0.48 22.03
CA GLY A 59 49.18 1.42 22.22
C GLY A 59 48.57 1.93 20.91
N ALA A 60 49.39 2.28 19.91
CA ALA A 60 48.92 2.80 18.63
C ALA A 60 48.21 1.73 17.80
N VAL A 61 48.76 0.50 17.81
CA VAL A 61 48.18 -0.65 17.12
C VAL A 61 46.82 -1.02 17.73
N LEU A 62 46.72 -1.10 19.06
CA LEU A 62 45.45 -1.38 19.74
C LEU A 62 44.37 -0.33 19.46
N ALA A 63 44.74 0.95 19.38
CA ALA A 63 43.79 2.02 19.07
C ALA A 63 43.21 1.89 17.64
N ALA A 64 44.06 1.59 16.66
CA ALA A 64 43.62 1.37 15.29
C ALA A 64 42.80 0.08 15.12
N LEU A 65 43.15 -0.98 15.83
CA LEU A 65 42.37 -2.21 15.85
C LEU A 65 40.99 -1.99 16.44
N ASN A 66 40.90 -1.26 17.55
CA ASN A 66 39.62 -0.92 18.17
C ASN A 66 38.73 -0.10 17.22
N GLU A 67 39.32 0.88 16.49
CA GLU A 67 38.58 1.64 15.48
C GLU A 67 38.07 0.74 14.32
N ILE A 68 38.88 -0.22 13.87
CA ILE A 68 38.48 -1.18 12.82
C ILE A 68 37.35 -2.09 13.32
N GLN A 69 37.43 -2.53 14.58
CA GLN A 69 36.42 -3.36 15.23
C GLN A 69 35.09 -2.60 15.40
N ASP A 70 35.13 -1.37 15.92
CA ASP A 70 33.94 -0.53 16.07
C ASP A 70 33.26 -0.29 14.71
N ARG A 71 34.05 -0.09 13.65
CA ARG A 71 33.54 0.07 12.29
C ARG A 71 32.97 -1.23 11.71
N HIS A 72 33.60 -2.36 11.99
CA HIS A 72 33.09 -3.68 11.62
C HIS A 72 31.70 -3.92 12.22
N ASP A 73 31.57 -3.67 13.52
CA ASP A 73 30.34 -3.93 14.25
C ASP A 73 29.22 -3.00 13.79
N ALA A 74 29.53 -1.71 13.55
CA ALA A 74 28.59 -0.76 12.97
C ALA A 74 28.16 -1.16 11.54
N ALA A 75 29.09 -1.64 10.71
CA ALA A 75 28.77 -2.14 9.37
C ALA A 75 27.85 -3.37 9.43
N GLY A 76 28.11 -4.29 10.38
CA GLY A 76 27.28 -5.47 10.60
C GLY A 76 25.88 -5.14 11.14
N GLU A 77 25.74 -4.12 11.98
CA GLU A 77 24.42 -3.63 12.42
C GLU A 77 23.62 -3.07 11.25
N VAL A 78 24.24 -2.23 10.43
CA VAL A 78 23.61 -1.69 9.21
C VAL A 78 23.22 -2.83 8.27
N GLU A 79 24.08 -3.83 8.07
CA GLU A 79 23.76 -5.00 7.24
C GLU A 79 22.51 -5.75 7.74
N ARG A 80 22.39 -5.99 9.06
CA ARG A 80 21.20 -6.62 9.64
C ARG A 80 19.95 -5.79 9.39
N SER A 81 19.98 -4.49 9.68
CA SER A 81 18.83 -3.60 9.43
C SER A 81 18.45 -3.56 7.95
N LEU A 82 19.43 -3.64 7.06
CA LEU A 82 19.22 -3.70 5.62
C LEU A 82 18.54 -5.03 5.20
N LEU A 83 18.94 -6.17 5.78
CA LEU A 83 18.30 -7.46 5.55
C LEU A 83 16.84 -7.50 6.06
N GLU A 84 16.58 -6.92 7.23
CA GLU A 84 15.23 -6.78 7.78
C GLU A 84 14.35 -5.93 6.86
N LEU A 85 14.86 -4.79 6.38
CA LEU A 85 14.13 -3.94 5.44
C LEU A 85 13.83 -4.69 4.13
N HIS A 86 14.78 -5.47 3.62
CA HIS A 86 14.56 -6.30 2.44
C HIS A 86 13.42 -7.30 2.65
N GLN A 87 13.37 -7.94 3.82
CA GLN A 87 12.29 -8.85 4.18
C GLN A 87 10.93 -8.14 4.23
N VAL A 88 10.86 -6.96 4.85
CA VAL A 88 9.64 -6.14 4.89
C VAL A 88 9.15 -5.79 3.47
N PHE A 89 10.05 -5.48 2.54
CA PHE A 89 9.69 -5.23 1.15
C PHE A 89 9.15 -6.47 0.44
N LEU A 90 9.73 -7.65 0.68
CA LEU A 90 9.23 -8.91 0.12
C LEU A 90 7.84 -9.26 0.67
N ASP A 91 7.65 -9.10 1.98
CA ASP A 91 6.36 -9.32 2.63
C ASP A 91 5.32 -8.32 2.12
N MET A 92 5.71 -7.06 1.88
CA MET A 92 4.86 -6.07 1.25
C MET A 92 4.48 -6.44 -0.20
N ALA A 93 5.41 -7.01 -0.98
CA ALA A 93 5.11 -7.48 -2.34
C ALA A 93 4.05 -8.60 -2.33
N VAL A 94 4.11 -9.51 -1.36
CA VAL A 94 3.10 -10.56 -1.15
C VAL A 94 1.74 -9.96 -0.75
N VAL A 95 1.72 -9.00 0.19
CA VAL A 95 0.49 -8.34 0.65
C VAL A 95 -0.16 -7.48 -0.45
N VAL A 96 0.63 -6.83 -1.31
CA VAL A 96 0.12 -6.08 -2.46
C VAL A 96 -0.45 -7.03 -3.52
N GLN A 97 0.21 -8.16 -3.78
CA GLN A 97 -0.29 -9.15 -4.73
C GLN A 97 -1.58 -9.83 -4.24
N SER A 98 -1.71 -10.04 -2.93
CA SER A 98 -2.94 -10.53 -2.27
C SER A 98 -4.08 -9.50 -2.28
N GLN A 99 -3.81 -8.20 -2.45
CA GLN A 99 -4.85 -7.15 -2.48
C GLN A 99 -5.58 -7.05 -3.82
N GLY A 100 -5.26 -7.87 -4.81
CA GLY A 100 -5.96 -7.91 -6.10
C GLY A 100 -7.46 -8.26 -6.00
N GLU A 101 -7.88 -9.04 -5.00
CA GLU A 101 -9.26 -9.52 -4.87
C GLU A 101 -10.22 -8.45 -4.31
N LYS A 102 -9.74 -7.53 -3.45
CA LYS A 102 -10.59 -6.47 -2.87
C LYS A 102 -10.85 -5.27 -3.80
N ILE A 103 -10.06 -5.12 -4.86
CA ILE A 103 -10.31 -4.08 -5.88
C ILE A 103 -11.54 -4.44 -6.72
N ASP A 104 -11.73 -5.73 -7.05
CA ASP A 104 -12.92 -6.23 -7.76
C ASP A 104 -14.20 -5.95 -6.97
N ASP A 105 -14.17 -6.04 -5.63
CA ASP A 105 -15.34 -5.77 -4.80
C ASP A 105 -15.79 -4.30 -4.87
N ILE A 106 -14.86 -3.34 -4.89
CA ILE A 106 -15.21 -1.91 -5.00
C ILE A 106 -15.80 -1.61 -6.39
N GLU A 107 -15.19 -2.13 -7.44
CA GLU A 107 -15.71 -1.97 -8.81
C GLU A 107 -17.11 -2.60 -8.92
N ASN A 108 -17.30 -3.80 -8.39
CA ASN A 108 -18.60 -4.46 -8.34
C ASN A 108 -19.63 -3.66 -7.53
N HIS A 109 -19.27 -3.11 -6.36
CA HIS A 109 -20.18 -2.28 -5.58
C HIS A 109 -20.58 -0.99 -6.31
N VAL A 110 -19.66 -0.35 -7.03
CA VAL A 110 -19.94 0.85 -7.82
C VAL A 110 -20.82 0.53 -9.04
N ILE A 111 -20.53 -0.56 -9.76
CA ILE A 111 -21.36 -1.04 -10.88
C ILE A 111 -22.77 -1.39 -10.39
N ASN A 112 -22.88 -2.17 -9.31
CA ASN A 112 -24.17 -2.54 -8.73
C ASN A 112 -24.96 -1.30 -8.26
N ALA A 113 -24.30 -0.35 -7.58
CA ALA A 113 -24.96 0.89 -7.15
C ALA A 113 -25.49 1.71 -8.34
N ARG A 114 -24.70 1.82 -9.41
CA ARG A 114 -25.13 2.47 -10.67
C ARG A 114 -26.36 1.77 -11.26
N ASP A 115 -26.35 0.45 -11.32
CA ASP A 115 -27.43 -0.34 -11.91
C ASP A 115 -28.72 -0.26 -11.09
N TYR A 116 -28.62 -0.24 -9.76
CA TYR A 116 -29.75 0.00 -8.86
C TYR A 116 -30.35 1.39 -9.05
N VAL A 117 -29.53 2.44 -9.13
CA VAL A 117 -30.02 3.81 -9.37
C VAL A 117 -30.68 3.93 -10.74
N HIS A 118 -30.08 3.34 -11.78
CA HIS A 118 -30.64 3.36 -13.13
C HIS A 118 -31.99 2.64 -13.19
N SER A 119 -32.06 1.44 -12.61
CA SER A 119 -33.30 0.65 -12.54
C SER A 119 -34.37 1.35 -11.71
N GLY A 120 -34.00 1.94 -10.57
CA GLY A 120 -34.89 2.74 -9.74
C GLY A 120 -35.48 3.94 -10.50
N ASN A 121 -34.67 4.65 -11.28
CA ASN A 121 -35.14 5.78 -12.08
C ASN A 121 -36.15 5.33 -13.17
N LYS A 122 -35.94 4.15 -13.77
CA LYS A 122 -36.86 3.56 -14.74
C LYS A 122 -38.22 3.22 -14.09
N GLU A 123 -38.21 2.60 -12.92
CA GLU A 123 -39.44 2.26 -12.20
C GLU A 123 -40.18 3.51 -11.71
N LEU A 124 -39.47 4.56 -11.26
CA LEU A 124 -40.08 5.86 -10.96
C LEU A 124 -40.73 6.50 -12.20
N GLY A 125 -40.09 6.38 -13.36
CA GLY A 125 -40.66 6.81 -14.65
C GLY A 125 -41.97 6.11 -14.98
N LYS A 126 -42.01 4.77 -14.87
CA LYS A 126 -43.24 3.97 -15.08
C LYS A 126 -44.32 4.32 -14.05
N ALA A 127 -43.96 4.45 -12.77
CA ALA A 127 -44.90 4.81 -11.71
C ALA A 127 -45.56 6.17 -11.99
N ARG A 128 -44.78 7.15 -12.47
CA ARG A 128 -45.30 8.47 -12.88
C ARG A 128 -46.27 8.35 -14.05
N GLU A 129 -45.96 7.52 -15.04
CA GLU A 129 -46.84 7.28 -16.20
C GLU A 129 -48.16 6.61 -15.78
N HIS A 130 -48.10 5.55 -14.96
CA HIS A 130 -49.27 4.89 -14.40
C HIS A 130 -50.13 5.85 -13.57
N GLN A 131 -49.50 6.68 -12.72
CA GLN A 131 -50.23 7.67 -11.93
C GLN A 131 -50.95 8.69 -12.81
N ARG A 132 -50.33 9.12 -13.92
CA ARG A 132 -50.94 10.06 -14.88
C ARG A 132 -52.14 9.44 -15.60
N GLY A 133 -52.05 8.15 -15.97
CA GLY A 133 -53.15 7.41 -16.58
C GLY A 133 -54.32 7.16 -15.62
N SER A 134 -54.02 6.74 -14.39
CA SER A 134 -55.02 6.42 -13.36
C SER A 134 -55.92 7.63 -13.02
N ARG A 135 -55.36 8.84 -12.97
CA ARG A 135 -56.14 10.07 -12.74
C ARG A 135 -57.21 10.30 -13.82
N LYS A 136 -56.90 10.02 -15.09
CA LYS A 136 -57.86 10.15 -16.19
C LYS A 136 -58.98 9.11 -16.07
N CYS A 137 -58.64 7.86 -15.79
CA CYS A 137 -59.64 6.80 -15.58
C CYS A 137 -60.53 7.09 -14.37
N LEU A 138 -59.98 7.59 -13.27
CA LEU A 138 -60.73 7.97 -12.08
C LEU A 138 -61.72 9.11 -12.37
N CYS A 139 -61.30 10.15 -13.10
CA CYS A 139 -62.21 11.21 -13.53
C CYS A 139 -63.36 10.69 -14.40
N ILE A 140 -63.06 9.82 -15.38
CA ILE A 140 -64.10 9.22 -16.24
C ILE A 140 -65.06 8.37 -15.42
N SER A 141 -64.55 7.57 -14.48
CA SER A 141 -65.36 6.73 -13.60
C SER A 141 -66.30 7.57 -12.71
N ILE A 142 -65.83 8.70 -12.17
CA ILE A 142 -66.66 9.60 -11.36
C ILE A 142 -67.76 10.23 -12.21
N ILE A 143 -67.45 10.69 -13.44
CA ILE A 143 -68.45 11.29 -14.34
C ILE A 143 -69.54 10.28 -14.70
N LEU A 144 -69.17 9.03 -15.02
CA LEU A 144 -70.14 7.97 -15.32
C LEU A 144 -71.05 7.66 -14.12
N LEU A 145 -70.51 7.62 -12.91
CA LEU A 145 -71.28 7.42 -11.68
C LEU A 145 -72.31 8.53 -11.48
N LEU A 146 -71.91 9.80 -11.66
CA LEU A 146 -72.81 10.95 -11.52
C LEU A 146 -73.95 10.92 -12.55
N LEU A 147 -73.66 10.55 -13.79
CA LEU A 147 -74.69 10.41 -14.84
C LEU A 147 -75.69 9.30 -14.50
N LEU A 148 -75.22 8.17 -13.97
CA LEU A 148 -76.10 7.06 -13.55
C LEU A 148 -77.04 7.51 -12.43
N ILE A 149 -76.52 8.21 -11.43
CA ILE A 149 -77.32 8.78 -10.33
C ILE A 149 -78.39 9.75 -10.87
N LEU A 150 -78.01 10.63 -11.80
CA LEU A 150 -78.93 11.59 -12.41
C LEU A 150 -80.06 10.89 -13.17
N ILE A 151 -79.76 9.83 -13.92
CA ILE A 151 -80.76 9.01 -14.64
C ILE A 151 -81.76 8.37 -13.67
N ILE A 152 -81.34 7.98 -12.47
CA ILE A 152 -82.24 7.40 -11.46
C ILE A 152 -83.07 8.49 -10.76
N ILE A 153 -82.48 9.65 -10.43
CA ILE A 153 -83.15 10.70 -9.66
C ILE A 153 -84.20 11.46 -10.48
N ILE A 154 -83.95 11.75 -11.76
CA ILE A 154 -84.88 12.49 -12.64
C ILE A 154 -86.29 11.85 -12.72
N PRO A 155 -86.46 10.54 -13.00
CA PRO A 155 -87.79 9.92 -13.06
C PRO A 155 -88.48 9.92 -11.70
N ILE A 156 -87.74 9.71 -10.60
CA ILE A 156 -88.31 9.73 -9.25
C ILE A 156 -88.85 11.13 -8.92
N THR A 157 -88.05 12.16 -9.15
CA THR A 157 -88.43 13.56 -8.87
C THR A 157 -89.56 14.06 -9.77
N THR A 158 -89.56 13.69 -11.05
CA THR A 158 -90.65 14.02 -11.98
C THR A 158 -91.94 13.26 -11.66
N SER A 159 -91.86 12.01 -11.20
CA SER A 159 -93.01 11.24 -10.74
C SER A 159 -93.62 11.82 -9.46
N LEU A 160 -92.79 12.25 -8.50
CA LEU A 160 -93.24 12.88 -7.25
C LEU A 160 -93.91 14.24 -7.47
N LYS A 161 -93.43 15.03 -8.45
CA LYS A 161 -94.02 16.33 -8.78
C LYS A 161 -95.32 16.24 -9.59
N ARG A 162 -95.59 15.09 -10.21
CA ARG A 162 -96.80 14.85 -11.03
C ARG A 162 -97.94 14.21 -10.23
N SER A 163 -97.66 13.67 -9.04
CA SER A 163 -98.66 13.23 -8.06
C SER A 163 -99.10 14.39 -7.18
#